data_AF-A0A126QMU2-F1
#
_entry.id   AF-A0A126QMU2-F1
#
_cell.length_a   1.000
_cell.length_b   1.000
_cell.length_c   1.000
_cell.angle_alpha   90.00
_cell.angle_beta   90.00
_cell.angle_gamma   90.00
#
_symmetry.space_group_name_H-M   'P 1'
#
loop_
_entity.id
_entity.type
_entity.pdbx_description
1 polymer ?
#
loop_
_entity_poly.entity_id
_entity_poly.type
_entity_poly.pdbx_seq_one_letter_code
_entity_poly.pdbx_strand_id
1 'polypeptide(L)'
;MEKLEALFDHITSRVNVNLKPMGIDVRSILQNSIPRERHILYYAFYALTEDHPISFKFKNSNLSGTYFLGKTQVDRSVLYKSNVRGDELKRKGDVVEFNGVKTKLFYDEVIRIINSYLVKTLVHNHSKNPETPEVFRILNTVAMHYSNIHGTTTEGVYLGAFSTADLSVMHNCVIGDFAYVQAGDLSRKIVQPGHVWIKAGDLFEFNYIYPEGVIEKYVKLDENGQLTGKLVEYVDEFKEDFVPIYSTARPESDIPVPDSAYVSPYAVIKGKCEIGENALIVQRAHIEDSFIGKGSNAQENCYIKNSVYEGNNVTAHGGKVIWTKNGKNVFVGFNSFLHGTKECPITIGRDSIVMPHTIIDTTECIDIPENSAVWGYITKKSDLETQCISLDELSKATDVTLGNMTFKGDGKAFVDAFRHRIDHIREENGAYFDGSEKTRGHAQKTRDAAFNILQPFQSGPDAGMYPSMTIGD
;
A
#
# COMPACT_ATOMS: atom_id res chain seq x y z
N MET A 1 24.06 -9.80 19.03
CA MET A 1 23.40 -8.84 18.12
C MET A 1 24.38 -7.82 17.50
N GLU A 2 25.70 -8.01 17.64
CA GLU A 2 26.72 -7.05 17.17
C GLU A 2 26.60 -6.72 15.67
N LYS A 3 26.39 -7.74 14.83
CA LYS A 3 26.24 -7.53 13.38
C LYS A 3 24.95 -6.79 13.01
N LEU A 4 23.89 -6.97 13.80
CA LEU A 4 22.65 -6.22 13.62
C LEU A 4 22.88 -4.73 13.95
N GLU A 5 23.58 -4.42 15.04
CA GLU A 5 23.95 -3.03 15.35
C GLU A 5 24.81 -2.41 14.23
N ALA A 6 25.84 -3.13 13.77
CA ALA A 6 26.68 -2.68 12.67
C ALA A 6 25.89 -2.45 11.37
N LEU A 7 24.88 -3.28 11.10
CA LEU A 7 23.97 -3.09 9.97
C LEU A 7 23.18 -1.78 10.10
N PHE A 8 22.63 -1.49 11.28
CA PHE A 8 21.90 -0.24 11.53
C PHE A 8 22.79 0.99 11.38
N ASP A 9 24.01 0.96 11.89
CA ASP A 9 24.98 2.06 11.71
C ASP A 9 25.38 2.26 10.26
N HIS A 10 25.56 1.16 9.51
CA HIS A 10 25.84 1.21 8.07
C HIS A 10 24.67 1.84 7.29
N ILE A 11 23.44 1.36 7.52
CA ILE A 11 22.24 1.93 6.87
C ILE A 11 22.11 3.41 7.23
N THR A 12 22.19 3.76 8.52
CA THR A 12 22.12 5.14 9.00
C THR A 12 23.11 6.03 8.25
N SER A 13 24.37 5.59 8.14
CA SER A 13 25.41 6.36 7.46
C SER A 13 25.11 6.53 5.97
N ARG A 14 24.72 5.46 5.27
CA ARG A 14 24.41 5.48 3.83
C ARG A 14 23.19 6.35 3.50
N VAL A 15 22.15 6.27 4.31
CA VAL A 15 20.93 7.06 4.13
C VAL A 15 21.21 8.54 4.43
N ASN A 16 21.88 8.84 5.55
CA ASN A 16 22.14 10.21 5.98
C ASN A 16 23.04 11.01 5.03
N VAL A 17 23.91 10.36 4.25
CA VAL A 17 24.66 11.04 3.18
C VAL A 17 23.72 11.73 2.19
N ASN A 18 22.56 11.12 1.91
CA ASN A 18 21.54 11.66 1.02
C ASN A 18 20.57 12.59 1.75
N LEU A 19 20.16 12.21 2.96
CA LEU A 19 19.02 12.82 3.65
C LEU A 19 19.37 13.96 4.62
N LYS A 20 20.58 14.01 5.21
CA LYS A 20 20.97 15.16 6.04
C LYS A 20 20.93 16.48 5.28
N PRO A 21 21.41 16.56 4.03
CA PRO A 21 21.26 17.77 3.22
C PRO A 21 19.79 18.16 2.97
N MET A 22 18.87 17.19 3.05
CA MET A 22 17.42 17.40 2.94
C MET A 22 16.76 17.79 4.27
N GLY A 23 17.54 17.95 5.35
CA GLY A 23 17.04 18.41 6.64
C GLY A 23 16.56 17.30 7.58
N ILE A 24 16.81 16.02 7.28
CA ILE A 24 16.44 14.90 8.15
C ILE A 24 17.65 14.04 8.52
N ASP A 25 17.81 13.76 9.81
CA ASP A 25 18.76 12.77 10.34
C ASP A 25 17.98 11.54 10.81
N VAL A 26 18.19 10.40 10.16
CA VAL A 26 17.42 9.19 10.46
C VAL A 26 17.96 8.38 11.64
N ARG A 27 19.07 8.80 12.27
CA ARG A 27 19.73 8.01 13.33
C ARG A 27 18.80 7.69 14.50
N SER A 28 18.16 8.71 15.06
CA SER A 28 17.26 8.54 16.20
C SER A 28 16.07 7.66 15.84
N ILE A 29 15.49 7.87 14.67
CA ILE A 29 14.38 7.06 14.15
C ILE A 29 14.79 5.59 14.07
N LEU A 30 15.92 5.27 13.45
CA LEU A 30 16.40 3.89 13.29
C LEU A 30 16.76 3.21 14.62
N GLN A 31 17.22 3.98 15.61
CA GLN A 31 17.57 3.45 16.93
C GLN A 31 16.35 3.14 17.78
N ASN A 32 15.30 3.96 17.66
CA ASN A 32 14.23 4.00 18.65
C ASN A 32 12.88 3.47 18.13
N SER A 33 12.63 3.47 16.82
CA SER A 33 11.31 3.10 16.28
C SER A 33 10.92 1.65 16.56
N ILE A 34 11.89 0.73 16.53
CA ILE A 34 11.68 -0.69 16.85
C ILE A 34 12.72 -1.11 17.89
N PRO A 35 12.29 -1.54 19.09
CA PRO A 35 13.21 -2.09 20.08
C PRO A 35 14.04 -3.24 19.53
N ARG A 36 15.35 -3.22 19.80
CA ARG A 36 16.34 -4.07 19.16
C ARG A 36 16.01 -5.57 19.32
N GLU A 37 15.58 -5.96 20.50
CA GLU A 37 15.20 -7.32 20.86
C GLU A 37 14.06 -7.87 19.99
N ARG A 38 13.16 -7.00 19.49
CA ARG A 38 12.05 -7.42 18.61
C ARG A 38 12.53 -7.92 17.26
N HIS A 39 13.75 -7.61 16.85
CA HIS A 39 14.32 -8.10 15.59
C HIS A 39 14.70 -9.60 15.65
N ILE A 40 14.73 -10.24 16.82
CA ILE A 40 14.96 -11.70 16.91
C ILE A 40 13.64 -12.49 16.95
N LEU A 41 12.56 -11.86 17.42
CA LEU A 41 11.34 -12.56 17.82
C LEU A 41 10.50 -13.11 16.67
N TYR A 42 10.71 -12.63 15.43
CA TYR A 42 9.81 -12.92 14.32
C TYR A 42 10.53 -13.66 13.19
N TYR A 43 9.85 -14.67 12.67
CA TYR A 43 10.16 -15.30 11.40
C TYR A 43 9.91 -14.36 10.22
N ALA A 44 10.52 -14.65 9.08
CA ALA A 44 10.14 -14.11 7.79
C ALA A 44 9.48 -15.20 6.94
N PHE A 45 8.80 -14.81 5.87
CA PHE A 45 8.01 -15.71 5.06
C PHE A 45 8.24 -15.46 3.57
N TYR A 46 8.37 -16.51 2.77
CA TYR A 46 8.40 -16.39 1.31
C TYR A 46 7.36 -17.32 0.68
N ALA A 47 6.66 -16.82 -0.33
CA ALA A 47 5.66 -17.58 -1.06
C ALA A 47 6.32 -18.45 -2.14
N LEU A 48 5.83 -19.69 -2.25
CA LEU A 48 6.04 -20.58 -3.38
C LEU A 48 4.71 -20.71 -4.14
N THR A 49 4.77 -20.55 -5.45
CA THR A 49 3.62 -20.60 -6.37
C THR A 49 4.14 -20.95 -7.76
N GLU A 50 3.32 -21.59 -8.59
CA GLU A 50 3.62 -21.87 -9.99
C GLU A 50 3.21 -20.71 -10.93
N ASP A 51 2.39 -19.76 -10.46
CA ASP A 51 1.85 -18.68 -11.30
C ASP A 51 2.82 -17.53 -11.56
N HIS A 52 3.80 -17.36 -10.66
CA HIS A 52 4.77 -16.27 -10.69
C HIS A 52 6.20 -16.81 -10.64
N PRO A 53 7.13 -16.26 -11.45
CA PRO A 53 8.55 -16.54 -11.30
C PRO A 53 9.04 -16.20 -9.89
N ILE A 54 9.70 -17.16 -9.25
CA ILE A 54 10.23 -17.02 -7.89
C ILE A 54 11.76 -17.00 -7.90
N SER A 55 12.35 -16.04 -7.18
CA SER A 55 13.79 -15.97 -6.93
C SER A 55 14.02 -15.06 -5.74
N PHE A 56 14.60 -15.59 -4.66
CA PHE A 56 14.86 -14.85 -3.44
C PHE A 56 16.36 -14.86 -3.15
N LYS A 57 16.98 -13.68 -3.04
CA LYS A 57 18.40 -13.54 -2.66
C LYS A 57 18.52 -12.61 -1.48
N PHE A 58 18.85 -13.14 -0.30
CA PHE A 58 19.00 -12.35 0.92
C PHE A 58 20.45 -12.39 1.37
N LYS A 59 21.01 -11.22 1.69
CA LYS A 59 22.40 -11.08 2.12
C LYS A 59 22.53 -10.01 3.20
N ASN A 60 23.25 -10.31 4.28
CA ASN A 60 23.60 -9.36 5.34
C ASN A 60 22.39 -8.51 5.81
N SER A 61 21.23 -9.14 6.01
CA SER A 61 19.97 -8.42 6.22
C SER A 61 19.17 -8.98 7.39
N ASN A 62 18.28 -8.15 7.93
CA ASN A 62 17.23 -8.55 8.89
C ASN A 62 15.87 -8.51 8.18
N LEU A 63 15.06 -9.56 8.34
CA LEU A 63 13.80 -9.74 7.61
C LEU A 63 12.59 -9.95 8.53
N SER A 64 12.72 -9.62 9.82
CA SER A 64 11.83 -10.06 10.88
C SER A 64 10.36 -9.69 10.64
N GLY A 65 9.50 -10.70 10.53
CA GLY A 65 8.05 -10.55 10.30
C GLY A 65 7.66 -10.21 8.86
N THR A 66 8.61 -10.20 7.93
CA THR A 66 8.39 -9.74 6.55
C THR A 66 7.92 -10.87 5.65
N TYR A 67 6.98 -10.55 4.75
CA TYR A 67 6.45 -11.46 3.74
C TYR A 67 6.99 -11.12 2.36
N PHE A 68 7.40 -12.14 1.61
CA PHE A 68 7.96 -12.01 0.26
C PHE A 68 7.15 -12.84 -0.75
N LEU A 69 6.87 -12.26 -1.92
CA LEU A 69 6.25 -12.93 -3.07
C LEU A 69 6.96 -12.45 -4.34
N GLY A 70 7.20 -13.36 -5.30
CA GLY A 70 7.88 -13.03 -6.57
C GLY A 70 9.40 -12.85 -6.44
N LYS A 71 10.05 -12.27 -7.47
CA LYS A 71 11.51 -12.11 -7.52
C LYS A 71 11.99 -10.95 -6.65
N THR A 72 12.73 -11.25 -5.58
CA THR A 72 13.22 -10.25 -4.63
C THR A 72 14.67 -10.47 -4.23
N GLN A 73 15.44 -9.38 -4.18
CA GLN A 73 16.79 -9.34 -3.65
C GLN A 73 16.89 -8.31 -2.52
N VAL A 74 17.41 -8.72 -1.36
CA VAL A 74 17.61 -7.86 -0.19
C VAL A 74 19.07 -7.95 0.25
N ASP A 75 19.75 -6.81 0.28
CA ASP A 75 21.18 -6.73 0.64
C ASP A 75 21.43 -5.58 1.62
N ARG A 76 22.15 -5.84 2.72
CA ARG A 76 22.46 -4.85 3.76
C ARG A 76 21.25 -4.01 4.17
N SER A 77 20.10 -4.66 4.40
CA SER A 77 18.85 -3.95 4.69
C SER A 77 18.11 -4.57 5.88
N VAL A 78 17.21 -3.79 6.46
CA VAL A 78 16.33 -4.22 7.55
C VAL A 78 14.89 -4.04 7.10
N LEU A 79 14.16 -5.15 7.02
CA LEU A 79 12.74 -5.18 6.69
C LEU A 79 12.01 -5.76 7.89
N TYR A 80 11.26 -4.92 8.60
CA TYR A 80 10.55 -5.30 9.80
C TYR A 80 9.03 -5.29 9.56
N LYS A 81 8.40 -6.46 9.62
CA LYS A 81 6.96 -6.66 9.42
C LYS A 81 6.42 -6.08 8.11
N SER A 82 7.25 -5.99 7.09
CA SER A 82 6.90 -5.44 5.77
C SER A 82 6.25 -6.49 4.87
N ASN A 83 5.68 -6.07 3.75
CA ASN A 83 5.21 -6.96 2.68
C ASN A 83 5.88 -6.54 1.38
N VAL A 84 6.59 -7.46 0.74
CA VAL A 84 7.26 -7.24 -0.54
C VAL A 84 6.63 -8.16 -1.57
N ARG A 85 5.87 -7.58 -2.49
CA ARG A 85 5.04 -8.31 -3.46
C ARG A 85 5.52 -8.01 -4.86
N GLY A 86 6.01 -9.06 -5.52
CA GLY A 86 6.48 -9.05 -6.89
C GLY A 86 5.64 -9.91 -7.83
N ASP A 87 4.35 -10.09 -7.52
CA ASP A 87 3.37 -10.74 -8.38
C ASP A 87 3.00 -9.90 -9.62
N GLU A 88 3.14 -8.58 -9.52
CA GLU A 88 2.96 -7.61 -10.63
C GLU A 88 4.26 -7.27 -11.39
N LEU A 89 5.37 -7.98 -11.12
CA LEU A 89 6.63 -7.75 -11.82
C LEU A 89 6.55 -8.15 -13.29
N LYS A 90 7.19 -7.36 -14.13
CA LYS A 90 7.22 -7.58 -15.57
C LYS A 90 8.08 -8.80 -15.92
N ARG A 91 7.73 -9.49 -17.00
CA ARG A 91 8.36 -10.75 -17.42
C ARG A 91 9.35 -10.52 -18.56
N LYS A 92 10.33 -11.42 -18.66
CA LYS A 92 11.24 -11.46 -19.79
C LYS A 92 10.47 -11.51 -21.10
N GLY A 93 10.79 -10.60 -22.01
CA GLY A 93 10.18 -10.52 -23.33
C GLY A 93 8.95 -9.63 -23.40
N ASP A 94 8.43 -9.13 -22.28
CA ASP A 94 7.41 -8.09 -22.27
C ASP A 94 7.91 -6.85 -23.02
N VAL A 95 7.00 -6.19 -23.73
CA VAL A 95 7.25 -4.91 -24.37
C VAL A 95 6.63 -3.83 -23.50
N VAL A 96 7.49 -3.00 -22.91
CA VAL A 96 7.08 -1.84 -22.12
C VAL A 96 7.23 -0.56 -22.93
N GLU A 97 6.40 0.42 -22.61
CA GLU A 97 6.43 1.73 -23.24
C GLU A 97 6.68 2.81 -22.20
N PHE A 98 7.66 3.68 -22.48
CA PHE A 98 7.95 4.87 -21.70
C PHE A 98 7.95 6.08 -22.64
N ASN A 99 7.04 7.04 -22.42
CA ASN A 99 6.92 8.25 -23.22
C ASN A 99 6.90 7.99 -24.74
N GLY A 100 6.12 7.00 -25.19
CA GLY A 100 6.01 6.63 -26.61
C GLY A 100 7.12 5.72 -27.13
N VAL A 101 8.15 5.43 -26.32
CA VAL A 101 9.28 4.58 -26.71
C VAL A 101 9.08 3.18 -26.17
N LYS A 102 9.02 2.20 -27.07
CA LYS A 102 8.89 0.78 -26.73
C LYS A 102 10.24 0.12 -26.56
N THR A 103 10.39 -0.67 -25.50
CA THR A 103 11.56 -1.51 -25.28
C THR A 103 11.12 -2.90 -24.81
N LYS A 104 11.89 -3.92 -25.20
CA LYS A 104 11.63 -5.31 -24.84
C LYS A 104 12.55 -5.71 -23.68
N LEU A 105 11.98 -6.29 -22.63
CA LEU A 105 12.75 -6.72 -21.47
C LEU A 105 13.61 -7.95 -21.79
N PHE A 106 14.87 -7.93 -21.34
CA PHE A 106 15.80 -9.06 -21.54
C PHE A 106 15.77 -10.08 -20.40
N TYR A 107 15.32 -9.65 -19.23
CA TYR A 107 15.20 -10.43 -18.01
C TYR A 107 13.83 -10.21 -17.39
N ASP A 108 13.36 -11.15 -16.56
CA ASP A 108 12.24 -10.82 -15.67
C ASP A 108 12.71 -9.74 -14.71
N GLU A 109 11.80 -8.85 -14.38
CA GLU A 109 12.03 -7.81 -13.43
C GLU A 109 12.24 -8.38 -12.02
N VAL A 110 13.01 -7.66 -11.21
CA VAL A 110 13.30 -8.03 -9.82
C VAL A 110 13.17 -6.83 -8.88
N ILE A 111 12.57 -7.05 -7.71
CA ILE A 111 12.62 -6.08 -6.60
C ILE A 111 13.99 -6.13 -5.97
N ARG A 112 14.68 -4.98 -5.88
CA ARG A 112 16.04 -4.90 -5.33
C ARG A 112 16.13 -3.85 -4.22
N ILE A 113 16.29 -4.33 -2.98
CA ILE A 113 16.30 -3.52 -1.76
C ILE A 113 17.72 -3.51 -1.18
N ILE A 114 18.35 -2.33 -1.07
CA ILE A 114 19.76 -2.20 -0.68
C ILE A 114 19.98 -1.03 0.28
N ASN A 115 20.71 -1.27 1.39
CA ASN A 115 21.03 -0.26 2.40
C ASN A 115 19.77 0.46 2.94
N SER A 116 18.66 -0.25 3.10
CA SER A 116 17.35 0.35 3.39
C SER A 116 16.76 -0.16 4.70
N TYR A 117 15.90 0.65 5.32
CA TYR A 117 15.16 0.35 6.54
C TYR A 117 13.66 0.51 6.29
N LEU A 118 12.92 -0.59 6.24
CA LEU A 118 11.49 -0.60 5.92
C LEU A 118 10.71 -1.19 7.10
N VAL A 119 9.77 -0.43 7.66
CA VAL A 119 8.99 -0.81 8.85
C VAL A 119 7.51 -0.85 8.52
N LYS A 120 6.94 -2.06 8.53
CA LYS A 120 5.53 -2.30 8.15
C LYS A 120 5.19 -1.66 6.81
N THR A 121 6.15 -1.63 5.90
CA THR A 121 6.02 -1.00 4.58
C THR A 121 5.44 -2.03 3.61
N LEU A 122 4.56 -1.57 2.74
CA LEU A 122 4.18 -2.32 1.55
C LEU A 122 5.10 -1.92 0.38
N VAL A 123 5.63 -2.92 -0.31
CA VAL A 123 6.30 -2.77 -1.61
C VAL A 123 5.50 -3.58 -2.62
N HIS A 124 4.98 -2.93 -3.66
CA HIS A 124 4.11 -3.57 -4.64
C HIS A 124 4.18 -2.89 -6.02
N ASN A 125 3.52 -3.47 -7.03
CA ASN A 125 3.60 -3.10 -8.45
C ASN A 125 5.01 -3.32 -9.03
N HIS A 126 5.37 -2.57 -10.08
CA HIS A 126 6.61 -2.72 -10.82
C HIS A 126 7.23 -1.38 -11.20
N SER A 127 8.47 -1.41 -11.68
CA SER A 127 9.27 -0.23 -12.00
C SER A 127 8.63 0.57 -13.12
N LYS A 128 8.46 1.87 -12.84
CA LYS A 128 8.16 2.91 -13.83
C LYS A 128 9.41 3.67 -14.27
N ASN A 129 10.60 3.24 -13.82
CA ASN A 129 11.85 3.87 -14.21
C ASN A 129 12.32 3.35 -15.59
N PRO A 130 12.37 4.20 -16.63
CA PRO A 130 12.84 3.80 -17.95
C PRO A 130 14.34 3.44 -17.99
N GLU A 131 15.14 3.90 -17.03
CA GLU A 131 16.58 3.61 -16.97
C GLU A 131 16.88 2.20 -16.47
N THR A 132 15.97 1.63 -15.68
CA THR A 132 16.12 0.28 -15.10
C THR A 132 14.78 -0.46 -15.13
N PRO A 133 14.22 -0.78 -16.32
CA PRO A 133 12.88 -1.33 -16.42
C PRO A 133 12.80 -2.78 -15.90
N GLU A 134 13.90 -3.52 -15.88
CA GLU A 134 14.02 -4.84 -15.23
C GLU A 134 14.42 -4.78 -13.74
N VAL A 135 14.57 -3.60 -13.13
CA VAL A 135 14.91 -3.49 -11.70
C VAL A 135 14.00 -2.51 -10.99
N PHE A 136 13.14 -3.03 -10.13
CA PHE A 136 12.37 -2.25 -9.18
C PHE A 136 13.24 -1.92 -7.95
N ARG A 137 13.91 -0.75 -7.99
CA ARG A 137 15.00 -0.42 -7.07
C ARG A 137 14.52 0.38 -5.85
N ILE A 138 14.94 -0.05 -4.66
CA ILE A 138 14.81 0.66 -3.38
C ILE A 138 16.20 0.74 -2.73
N LEU A 139 16.83 1.91 -2.79
CA LEU A 139 18.24 2.09 -2.43
C LEU A 139 18.43 3.23 -1.43
N ASN A 140 19.10 2.96 -0.30
CA ASN A 140 19.32 3.95 0.75
C ASN A 140 18.00 4.62 1.20
N THR A 141 16.94 3.82 1.38
CA THR A 141 15.59 4.30 1.67
C THR A 141 15.19 3.97 3.11
N VAL A 142 14.56 4.93 3.79
CA VAL A 142 13.89 4.72 5.08
C VAL A 142 12.40 4.88 4.86
N ALA A 143 11.62 3.85 5.19
CA ALA A 143 10.18 3.88 5.05
C ALA A 143 9.51 3.43 6.35
N MET A 144 8.68 4.31 6.90
CA MET A 144 8.13 4.15 8.23
C MET A 144 6.76 3.49 8.21
N HIS A 145 6.19 3.28 9.40
CA HIS A 145 5.01 2.47 9.65
C HIS A 145 3.89 2.68 8.62
N TYR A 146 3.46 1.59 7.96
CA TYR A 146 2.33 1.57 7.03
C TYR A 146 2.50 2.48 5.81
N SER A 147 3.74 2.82 5.47
CA SER A 147 4.06 3.47 4.20
C SER A 147 3.90 2.50 3.02
N ASN A 148 3.64 3.06 1.85
CA ASN A 148 3.49 2.33 0.60
C ASN A 148 4.54 2.80 -0.42
N ILE A 149 5.34 1.88 -0.93
CA ILE A 149 6.20 2.06 -2.09
C ILE A 149 5.54 1.26 -3.23
N HIS A 150 4.69 1.93 -4.01
CA HIS A 150 3.87 1.30 -5.03
C HIS A 150 4.35 1.74 -6.41
N GLY A 151 5.01 0.85 -7.15
CA GLY A 151 5.50 1.15 -8.49
C GLY A 151 6.50 2.31 -8.52
N THR A 152 7.14 2.61 -7.39
CA THR A 152 8.06 3.74 -7.24
C THR A 152 9.50 3.30 -6.98
N THR A 153 10.41 3.67 -7.88
CA THR A 153 11.85 3.53 -7.63
C THR A 153 12.29 4.59 -6.62
N THR A 154 13.03 4.19 -5.59
CA THR A 154 13.53 5.11 -4.55
C THR A 154 15.05 5.04 -4.41
N GLU A 155 15.69 6.20 -4.35
CA GLU A 155 17.10 6.33 -4.04
C GLU A 155 17.34 7.51 -3.06
N GLY A 156 17.81 7.21 -1.85
CA GLY A 156 18.04 8.26 -0.85
C GLY A 156 16.73 8.90 -0.36
N VAL A 157 15.68 8.10 -0.13
CA VAL A 157 14.33 8.63 0.17
C VAL A 157 13.93 8.35 1.60
N TYR A 158 13.23 9.29 2.23
CA TYR A 158 12.47 9.08 3.46
C TYR A 158 10.97 9.07 3.16
N LEU A 159 10.28 8.06 3.67
CA LEU A 159 8.82 7.94 3.67
C LEU A 159 8.32 7.92 5.12
N GLY A 160 7.56 8.94 5.50
CA GLY A 160 6.90 9.06 6.79
C GLY A 160 5.82 8.00 7.03
N ALA A 161 5.26 7.98 8.23
CA ALA A 161 4.23 7.01 8.59
C ALA A 161 2.97 7.22 7.73
N PHE A 162 2.39 6.12 7.23
CA PHE A 162 1.25 6.13 6.31
C PHE A 162 1.45 6.96 5.03
N SER A 163 2.69 7.32 4.67
CA SER A 163 2.96 7.99 3.39
C SER A 163 2.88 7.00 2.22
N THR A 164 2.57 7.49 1.03
CA THR A 164 2.48 6.68 -0.17
C THR A 164 3.26 7.34 -1.31
N ALA A 165 4.22 6.61 -1.86
CA ALA A 165 4.91 6.95 -3.09
C ALA A 165 4.40 6.03 -4.20
N ASP A 166 3.73 6.61 -5.20
CA ASP A 166 2.98 5.88 -6.20
C ASP A 166 3.44 6.22 -7.63
N LEU A 167 3.71 5.20 -8.45
CA LEU A 167 4.07 5.28 -9.87
C LEU A 167 5.10 6.38 -10.22
N SER A 168 6.14 6.53 -9.39
CA SER A 168 7.11 7.63 -9.49
C SER A 168 8.56 7.13 -9.55
N VAL A 169 9.50 8.05 -9.76
CA VAL A 169 10.94 7.83 -9.54
C VAL A 169 11.41 8.92 -8.60
N MET A 170 11.97 8.54 -7.45
CA MET A 170 12.33 9.49 -6.39
C MET A 170 13.82 9.39 -6.06
N HIS A 171 14.49 10.55 -6.08
CA HIS A 171 15.91 10.69 -5.73
C HIS A 171 16.11 11.80 -4.69
N ASN A 172 16.65 11.47 -3.52
CA ASN A 172 16.89 12.42 -2.43
C ASN A 172 15.62 13.16 -2.02
N CYS A 173 14.54 12.45 -1.74
CA CYS A 173 13.24 13.03 -1.38
C CYS A 173 12.85 12.73 0.07
N VAL A 174 12.09 13.63 0.67
CA VAL A 174 11.46 13.45 2.00
C VAL A 174 9.96 13.56 1.81
N ILE A 175 9.24 12.48 2.10
CA ILE A 175 7.78 12.41 2.01
C ILE A 175 7.23 12.35 3.44
N GLY A 176 6.50 13.39 3.84
CA GLY A 176 5.97 13.53 5.20
C GLY A 176 4.89 12.51 5.55
N ASP A 177 4.54 12.45 6.85
CA ASP A 177 3.50 11.56 7.35
C ASP A 177 2.17 11.78 6.61
N PHE A 178 1.50 10.68 6.24
CA PHE A 178 0.23 10.71 5.51
C PHE A 178 0.24 11.49 4.19
N ALA A 179 1.40 11.78 3.60
CA ALA A 179 1.47 12.37 2.26
C ALA A 179 1.30 11.29 1.17
N TYR A 180 0.62 11.63 0.09
CA TYR A 180 0.47 10.79 -1.11
C TYR A 180 1.11 11.51 -2.29
N VAL A 181 2.00 10.82 -3.01
CA VAL A 181 2.73 11.42 -4.13
C VAL A 181 2.72 10.49 -5.33
N GLN A 182 2.14 10.98 -6.42
CA GLN A 182 2.19 10.39 -7.75
C GLN A 182 2.57 11.49 -8.75
N ALA A 183 3.86 11.77 -8.90
CA ALA A 183 4.31 12.96 -9.64
C ALA A 183 5.51 12.71 -10.57
N GLY A 184 5.65 11.49 -11.08
CA GLY A 184 6.67 11.15 -12.07
C GLY A 184 8.09 11.15 -11.49
N ASP A 185 9.02 11.87 -12.12
CA ASP A 185 10.40 11.99 -11.65
C ASP A 185 10.54 13.16 -10.66
N LEU A 186 10.96 12.83 -9.44
CA LEU A 186 11.17 13.76 -8.34
C LEU A 186 12.59 13.66 -7.81
N SER A 187 13.27 14.80 -7.78
CA SER A 187 14.62 14.91 -7.22
C SER A 187 14.71 16.07 -6.24
N ARG A 188 15.31 15.83 -5.06
CA ARG A 188 15.57 16.85 -4.02
C ARG A 188 14.31 17.61 -3.60
N LYS A 189 13.23 16.87 -3.33
CA LYS A 189 11.94 17.43 -2.89
C LYS A 189 11.63 17.06 -1.45
N ILE A 190 11.00 18.00 -0.75
CA ILE A 190 10.39 17.78 0.56
C ILE A 190 8.89 17.98 0.37
N VAL A 191 8.12 16.93 0.58
CA VAL A 191 6.66 16.92 0.54
C VAL A 191 6.19 16.90 1.99
N GLN A 192 5.39 17.89 2.37
CA GLN A 192 4.95 18.08 3.75
C GLN A 192 3.94 16.99 4.17
N PRO A 193 3.78 16.72 5.47
CA PRO A 193 2.74 15.83 5.97
C PRO A 193 1.35 16.22 5.45
N GLY A 194 0.51 15.24 5.11
CA GLY A 194 -0.84 15.49 4.59
C GLY A 194 -0.90 16.19 3.24
N HIS A 195 0.15 16.10 2.42
CA HIS A 195 0.09 16.59 1.05
C HIS A 195 -0.32 15.45 0.11
N VAL A 196 -1.45 15.59 -0.58
CA VAL A 196 -1.87 14.70 -1.66
C VAL A 196 -1.55 15.38 -2.99
N TRP A 197 -0.57 14.85 -3.71
CA TRP A 197 -0.04 15.43 -4.94
C TRP A 197 -0.04 14.42 -6.08
N ILE A 198 -0.80 14.72 -7.13
CA ILE A 198 -0.90 13.89 -8.33
C ILE A 198 -0.59 14.76 -9.53
N LYS A 199 0.42 14.38 -10.30
CA LYS A 199 0.86 15.13 -11.48
C LYS A 199 1.27 14.18 -12.60
N ALA A 200 0.75 14.46 -13.79
CA ALA A 200 1.11 13.75 -15.01
C ALA A 200 1.75 14.72 -16.01
N GLY A 201 3.06 14.97 -15.85
CA GLY A 201 3.79 15.93 -16.71
C GLY A 201 3.10 17.30 -16.73
N ASP A 202 2.84 17.81 -17.94
CA ASP A 202 2.09 19.05 -18.17
C ASP A 202 0.59 18.81 -18.44
N LEU A 203 0.13 17.55 -18.38
CA LEU A 203 -1.25 17.19 -18.73
C LEU A 203 -2.23 17.61 -17.64
N PHE A 204 -1.95 17.27 -16.39
CA PHE A 204 -2.74 17.72 -15.24
C PHE A 204 -1.95 17.68 -13.94
N GLU A 205 -2.45 18.41 -12.95
CA GLU A 205 -1.97 18.46 -11.58
C GLU A 205 -3.14 18.61 -10.60
N PHE A 206 -3.34 17.60 -9.75
CA PHE A 206 -4.22 17.64 -8.59
C PHE A 206 -3.36 17.82 -7.34
N ASN A 207 -3.76 18.77 -6.50
CA ASN A 207 -3.01 19.14 -5.31
C ASN A 207 -3.97 19.44 -4.17
N TYR A 208 -3.85 18.72 -3.06
CA TYR A 208 -4.59 18.97 -1.83
C TYR A 208 -3.65 18.97 -0.64
N ILE A 209 -3.82 19.95 0.25
CA ILE A 209 -3.05 20.06 1.48
C ILE A 209 -4.03 20.05 2.65
N TYR A 210 -3.85 19.09 3.56
CA TYR A 210 -4.65 19.04 4.79
C TYR A 210 -4.49 20.33 5.62
N PRO A 211 -5.56 20.83 6.26
CA PRO A 211 -5.44 21.92 7.20
C PRO A 211 -4.45 21.60 8.32
N GLU A 212 -3.72 22.61 8.79
CA GLU A 212 -2.73 22.48 9.86
C GLU A 212 -3.32 21.81 11.11
N GLY A 213 -2.58 20.90 11.73
CA GLY A 213 -3.00 20.21 12.96
C GLY A 213 -4.02 19.08 12.74
N VAL A 214 -4.53 18.86 11.52
CA VAL A 214 -5.47 17.75 11.25
C VAL A 214 -4.73 16.43 11.25
N ILE A 215 -3.63 16.32 10.49
CA ILE A 215 -2.90 15.05 10.31
C ILE A 215 -2.37 14.51 11.63
N GLU A 216 -1.85 15.38 12.51
CA GLU A 216 -1.26 15.01 13.79
C GLU A 216 -2.26 14.32 14.73
N LYS A 217 -3.57 14.50 14.53
CA LYS A 217 -4.61 13.77 15.26
C LYS A 217 -4.74 12.31 14.80
N TYR A 218 -4.46 12.05 13.54
CA TYR A 218 -4.63 10.75 12.89
C TYR A 218 -3.34 9.94 12.88
N VAL A 219 -2.22 10.61 12.63
CA VAL A 219 -0.89 10.01 12.63
C VAL A 219 0.17 11.06 12.94
N LYS A 220 1.07 10.71 13.86
CA LYS A 220 2.29 11.44 14.12
C LYS A 220 3.41 10.48 14.44
N LEU A 221 4.51 10.57 13.69
CA LEU A 221 5.78 9.95 14.04
C LEU A 221 6.71 11.02 14.63
N ASP A 222 7.14 10.84 15.87
CA ASP A 222 8.10 11.77 16.48
C ASP A 222 9.56 11.47 16.10
N GLU A 223 10.47 12.34 16.54
CA GLU A 223 11.92 12.20 16.28
C GLU A 223 12.55 10.94 16.90
N ASN A 224 11.87 10.31 17.86
CA ASN A 224 12.26 9.06 18.48
C ASN A 224 11.56 7.86 17.82
N GLY A 225 10.88 8.05 16.69
CA GLY A 225 10.20 6.98 15.98
C GLY A 225 8.98 6.43 16.73
N GLN A 226 8.46 7.13 17.74
CA GLN A 226 7.20 6.76 18.39
C GLN A 226 6.03 7.21 17.52
N LEU A 227 5.16 6.25 17.23
CA LEU A 227 3.98 6.45 16.39
C LEU A 227 2.74 6.61 17.28
N THR A 228 1.93 7.66 17.04
CA THR A 228 0.67 7.93 17.76
C THR A 228 -0.42 8.44 16.80
N GLY A 229 -1.67 8.46 17.24
CA GLY A 229 -2.82 8.99 16.50
C GLY A 229 -3.92 7.95 16.23
N LYS A 230 -5.10 8.42 15.82
CA LYS A 230 -6.30 7.58 15.64
C LYS A 230 -6.11 6.40 14.68
N LEU A 231 -5.35 6.56 13.59
CA LEU A 231 -5.09 5.47 12.65
C LEU A 231 -4.26 4.34 13.29
N VAL A 232 -3.38 4.72 14.22
CA VAL A 232 -2.51 3.81 14.94
C VAL A 232 -3.33 3.06 15.98
N GLU A 233 -4.12 3.78 16.77
CA GLU A 233 -5.04 3.22 17.76
C GLU A 233 -5.99 2.20 17.11
N TYR A 234 -6.54 2.55 15.95
CA TYR A 234 -7.43 1.66 15.21
C TYR A 234 -6.72 0.39 14.74
N VAL A 235 -5.54 0.49 14.11
CA VAL A 235 -4.80 -0.70 13.69
C VAL A 235 -4.37 -1.55 14.89
N ASP A 236 -4.07 -0.90 16.01
CA ASP A 236 -3.64 -1.55 17.25
C ASP A 236 -4.77 -2.36 17.91
N GLU A 237 -6.03 -1.93 17.80
CA GLU A 237 -7.23 -2.64 18.28
C GLU A 237 -7.31 -4.07 17.71
N PHE A 238 -6.94 -4.26 16.44
CA PHE A 238 -7.10 -5.54 15.73
C PHE A 238 -5.83 -6.40 15.67
N LYS A 239 -4.73 -5.98 16.31
CA LYS A 239 -3.44 -6.72 16.23
C LYS A 239 -3.56 -8.17 16.70
N GLU A 240 -4.31 -8.40 17.77
CA GLU A 240 -4.46 -9.72 18.39
C GLU A 240 -5.28 -10.67 17.50
N ASP A 241 -6.20 -10.15 16.67
CA ASP A 241 -6.97 -10.97 15.74
C ASP A 241 -6.06 -11.67 14.70
N PHE A 242 -4.89 -11.08 14.39
CA PHE A 242 -3.94 -11.68 13.45
C PHE A 242 -3.02 -12.75 14.08
N VAL A 243 -2.94 -12.85 15.41
CA VAL A 243 -2.01 -13.79 16.08
C VAL A 243 -2.35 -15.26 15.78
N PRO A 244 -3.62 -15.73 15.91
CA PRO A 244 -3.97 -17.12 15.65
C PRO A 244 -3.72 -17.54 14.20
N ILE A 245 -3.93 -16.63 13.26
CA ILE A 245 -3.76 -16.86 11.82
C ILE A 245 -2.33 -17.30 11.49
N TYR A 246 -1.34 -16.70 12.14
CA TYR A 246 0.07 -17.05 11.92
C TYR A 246 0.50 -18.36 12.63
N SER A 247 -0.37 -18.97 13.43
CA SER A 247 -0.06 -20.20 14.17
C SER A 247 -0.40 -21.49 13.40
N THR A 248 -1.10 -21.38 12.27
CA THR A 248 -1.54 -22.53 11.46
C THR A 248 -1.14 -22.37 10.00
N ALA A 249 -0.77 -23.47 9.34
CA ALA A 249 -0.37 -23.43 7.94
C ALA A 249 -1.56 -23.14 6.99
N ARG A 250 -2.77 -23.52 7.42
CA ARG A 250 -4.05 -23.24 6.76
C ARG A 250 -5.13 -23.13 7.85
N PRO A 251 -5.48 -21.93 8.33
CA PRO A 251 -6.61 -21.77 9.24
C PRO A 251 -7.90 -22.17 8.52
N GLU A 252 -8.74 -22.95 9.20
CA GLU A 252 -10.09 -23.26 8.71
C GLU A 252 -10.96 -21.99 8.77
N SER A 253 -11.75 -21.77 7.72
CA SER A 253 -12.73 -20.69 7.69
C SER A 253 -14.12 -21.28 7.84
N ASP A 254 -14.88 -20.79 8.83
CA ASP A 254 -16.27 -21.21 9.07
C ASP A 254 -17.26 -20.61 8.06
N ILE A 255 -16.79 -19.78 7.13
CA ILE A 255 -17.62 -19.06 6.17
C ILE A 255 -17.50 -19.71 4.80
N PRO A 256 -18.63 -19.99 4.11
CA PRO A 256 -18.61 -20.46 2.73
C PRO A 256 -17.91 -19.43 1.82
N VAL A 257 -16.83 -19.85 1.16
CA VAL A 257 -16.14 -19.06 0.14
C VAL A 257 -16.45 -19.67 -1.22
N PRO A 258 -17.02 -18.89 -2.18
CA PRO A 258 -17.28 -19.38 -3.53
C PRO A 258 -16.00 -19.86 -4.23
N ASP A 259 -16.11 -20.88 -5.09
CA ASP A 259 -14.97 -21.45 -5.81
C ASP A 259 -14.22 -20.47 -6.71
N SER A 260 -14.87 -19.38 -7.11
CA SER A 260 -14.28 -18.33 -7.94
C SER A 260 -13.65 -17.19 -7.14
N ALA A 261 -13.83 -17.17 -5.82
CA ALA A 261 -13.26 -16.18 -4.92
C ALA A 261 -11.98 -16.70 -4.26
N TYR A 262 -11.17 -15.77 -3.75
CA TYR A 262 -10.01 -16.08 -2.92
C TYR A 262 -10.07 -15.31 -1.63
N VAL A 263 -9.95 -16.04 -0.53
CA VAL A 263 -9.69 -15.49 0.79
C VAL A 263 -8.34 -16.03 1.24
N SER A 264 -7.39 -15.13 1.44
CA SER A 264 -6.08 -15.50 1.92
C SER A 264 -6.21 -16.19 3.29
N PRO A 265 -5.50 -17.30 3.52
CA PRO A 265 -5.41 -17.90 4.85
C PRO A 265 -4.80 -16.92 5.87
N TYR A 266 -4.15 -15.85 5.40
CA TYR A 266 -3.55 -14.82 6.25
C TYR A 266 -4.40 -13.54 6.38
N ALA A 267 -5.68 -13.60 6.00
CA ALA A 267 -6.67 -12.56 6.25
C ALA A 267 -7.52 -12.90 7.48
N VAL A 268 -7.97 -11.88 8.21
CA VAL A 268 -8.95 -12.05 9.29
C VAL A 268 -10.33 -11.95 8.68
N ILE A 269 -11.15 -12.98 8.87
CA ILE A 269 -12.60 -12.93 8.63
C ILE A 269 -13.30 -13.22 9.97
N LYS A 270 -14.13 -12.29 10.43
CA LYS A 270 -14.73 -12.32 11.77
C LYS A 270 -16.21 -11.94 11.74
N GLY A 271 -16.97 -12.53 12.66
CA GLY A 271 -18.40 -12.23 12.78
C GLY A 271 -19.20 -12.69 11.55
N LYS A 272 -20.27 -11.95 11.23
CA LYS A 272 -21.20 -12.28 10.16
C LYS A 272 -20.72 -11.68 8.84
N CYS A 273 -19.85 -12.42 8.15
CA CYS A 273 -19.39 -12.04 6.82
C CYS A 273 -20.02 -12.90 5.72
N GLU A 274 -20.25 -12.28 4.57
CA GLU A 274 -20.69 -12.95 3.33
C GLU A 274 -19.74 -12.58 2.19
N ILE A 275 -19.20 -13.58 1.51
CA ILE A 275 -18.23 -13.41 0.42
C ILE A 275 -18.87 -13.81 -0.90
N GLY A 276 -18.96 -12.85 -1.83
CA GLY A 276 -19.49 -13.06 -3.17
C GLY A 276 -18.48 -13.72 -4.12
N GLU A 277 -18.98 -14.18 -5.26
CA GLU A 277 -18.16 -14.73 -6.36
C GLU A 277 -17.06 -13.75 -6.79
N ASN A 278 -15.92 -14.27 -7.26
CA ASN A 278 -14.82 -13.48 -7.79
C ASN A 278 -14.22 -12.45 -6.80
N ALA A 279 -14.60 -12.51 -5.53
CA ALA A 279 -14.03 -11.63 -4.52
C ALA A 279 -12.56 -11.97 -4.26
N LEU A 280 -11.74 -10.95 -4.02
CA LEU A 280 -10.33 -11.10 -3.69
C LEU A 280 -10.03 -10.46 -2.33
N ILE A 281 -9.80 -11.28 -1.31
CA ILE A 281 -9.37 -10.82 0.02
C ILE A 281 -7.96 -11.35 0.25
N VAL A 282 -6.98 -10.44 0.25
CA VAL A 282 -5.55 -10.81 0.35
C VAL A 282 -5.06 -10.82 1.81
N GLN A 283 -3.84 -11.28 2.02
CA GLN A 283 -3.20 -11.35 3.34
C GLN A 283 -3.22 -9.99 4.05
N ARG A 284 -3.34 -10.01 5.38
CA ARG A 284 -3.44 -8.81 6.24
C ARG A 284 -4.68 -7.93 6.01
N ALA A 285 -5.61 -8.33 5.16
CA ALA A 285 -6.95 -7.75 5.19
C ALA A 285 -7.68 -8.21 6.47
N HIS A 286 -8.48 -7.33 7.05
CA HIS A 286 -9.37 -7.62 8.18
C HIS A 286 -10.80 -7.30 7.78
N ILE A 287 -11.67 -8.31 7.80
CA ILE A 287 -13.09 -8.20 7.44
C ILE A 287 -13.92 -8.65 8.63
N GLU A 288 -14.81 -7.78 9.12
CA GLU A 288 -15.69 -8.04 10.26
C GLU A 288 -17.12 -7.60 9.96
N ASP A 289 -18.10 -8.48 10.22
CA ASP A 289 -19.53 -8.17 10.11
C ASP A 289 -19.92 -7.45 8.80
N SER A 290 -19.42 -7.94 7.66
CA SER A 290 -19.50 -7.21 6.38
C SER A 290 -19.92 -8.10 5.20
N PHE A 291 -20.63 -7.49 4.24
CA PHE A 291 -20.99 -8.11 2.97
C PHE A 291 -20.01 -7.67 1.88
N ILE A 292 -19.29 -8.64 1.30
CA ILE A 292 -18.32 -8.42 0.22
C ILE A 292 -18.93 -8.92 -1.08
N GLY A 293 -19.60 -8.05 -1.81
CA GLY A 293 -20.29 -8.39 -3.06
C GLY A 293 -19.36 -8.88 -4.17
N LYS A 294 -19.95 -9.50 -5.20
CA LYS A 294 -19.25 -10.10 -6.34
C LYS A 294 -18.16 -9.19 -6.93
N GLY A 295 -16.98 -9.75 -7.19
CA GLY A 295 -15.85 -9.06 -7.81
C GLY A 295 -15.20 -7.98 -6.93
N SER A 296 -15.59 -7.86 -5.66
CA SER A 296 -15.00 -6.87 -4.75
C SER A 296 -13.64 -7.35 -4.23
N ASN A 297 -12.79 -6.39 -3.90
CA ASN A 297 -11.41 -6.63 -3.49
C ASN A 297 -11.06 -5.86 -2.21
N ALA A 298 -10.42 -6.56 -1.28
CA ALA A 298 -9.77 -6.00 -0.10
C ALA A 298 -8.27 -6.31 -0.17
N GLN A 299 -7.45 -5.27 -0.30
CA GLN A 299 -6.00 -5.39 -0.42
C GLN A 299 -5.30 -5.45 0.95
N GLU A 300 -3.97 -5.56 0.95
CA GLU A 300 -3.16 -5.70 2.16
C GLU A 300 -3.37 -4.53 3.13
N ASN A 301 -3.41 -4.86 4.42
CA ASN A 301 -3.63 -3.91 5.52
C ASN A 301 -4.95 -3.14 5.42
N CYS A 302 -5.92 -3.61 4.63
CA CYS A 302 -7.26 -3.04 4.62
C CYS A 302 -8.08 -3.52 5.80
N TYR A 303 -8.98 -2.68 6.28
CA TYR A 303 -9.92 -2.98 7.37
C TYR A 303 -11.33 -2.68 6.90
N ILE A 304 -12.21 -3.67 6.89
CA ILE A 304 -13.61 -3.52 6.46
C ILE A 304 -14.50 -4.04 7.57
N LYS A 305 -15.25 -3.15 8.21
CA LYS A 305 -16.07 -3.48 9.39
C LYS A 305 -17.47 -2.91 9.27
N ASN A 306 -18.49 -3.71 9.61
CA ASN A 306 -19.90 -3.30 9.58
C ASN A 306 -20.29 -2.63 8.25
N SER A 307 -19.81 -3.15 7.12
CA SER A 307 -19.89 -2.46 5.83
C SER A 307 -20.47 -3.34 4.73
N VAL A 308 -21.06 -2.71 3.72
CA VAL A 308 -21.71 -3.38 2.59
C VAL A 308 -21.06 -2.94 1.29
N TYR A 309 -20.59 -3.90 0.51
CA TYR A 309 -19.98 -3.70 -0.80
C TYR A 309 -20.91 -4.30 -1.84
N GLU A 310 -21.61 -3.48 -2.63
CA GLU A 310 -22.62 -3.98 -3.58
C GLU A 310 -22.01 -4.75 -4.77
N GLY A 311 -20.72 -4.61 -5.05
CA GLY A 311 -19.98 -5.38 -6.05
C GLY A 311 -18.95 -4.57 -6.84
N ASN A 312 -17.90 -5.26 -7.30
CA ASN A 312 -16.74 -4.68 -8.00
C ASN A 312 -16.07 -3.52 -7.25
N ASN A 313 -16.24 -3.49 -5.94
CA ASN A 313 -15.65 -2.48 -5.08
C ASN A 313 -14.18 -2.80 -4.86
N VAL A 314 -13.33 -1.79 -4.80
CA VAL A 314 -11.89 -1.99 -4.56
C VAL A 314 -11.49 -1.12 -3.39
N THR A 315 -10.93 -1.74 -2.35
CA THR A 315 -10.27 -1.02 -1.25
C THR A 315 -8.78 -1.22 -1.37
N ALA A 316 -8.09 -0.16 -1.78
CA ALA A 316 -6.65 -0.14 -1.97
C ALA A 316 -5.90 -0.24 -0.64
N HIS A 317 -4.63 -0.64 -0.72
CA HIS A 317 -3.78 -0.92 0.43
C HIS A 317 -3.89 0.11 1.57
N GLY A 318 -4.06 -0.40 2.79
CA GLY A 318 -4.17 0.40 4.01
C GLY A 318 -5.51 1.11 4.22
N GLY A 319 -6.45 1.00 3.28
CA GLY A 319 -7.79 1.57 3.36
C GLY A 319 -8.62 0.98 4.50
N LYS A 320 -9.36 1.82 5.20
CA LYS A 320 -10.18 1.44 6.35
C LYS A 320 -11.60 1.93 6.10
N VAL A 321 -12.56 1.02 6.15
CA VAL A 321 -13.95 1.26 5.78
C VAL A 321 -14.86 0.69 6.86
N ILE A 322 -15.48 1.56 7.63
CA ILE A 322 -16.24 1.25 8.83
C ILE A 322 -17.64 1.85 8.70
N TRP A 323 -18.69 1.07 8.98
CA TRP A 323 -20.09 1.52 8.93
C TRP A 323 -20.43 2.23 7.61
N THR A 324 -19.98 1.64 6.50
CA THR A 324 -20.09 2.24 5.17
C THR A 324 -20.85 1.34 4.21
N LYS A 325 -21.79 1.92 3.47
CA LYS A 325 -22.44 1.29 2.32
C LYS A 325 -21.81 1.82 1.04
N ASN A 326 -21.05 0.96 0.37
CA ASN A 326 -20.48 1.23 -0.95
C ASN A 326 -21.42 0.70 -2.04
N GLY A 327 -21.90 1.61 -2.89
CA GLY A 327 -22.55 1.27 -4.15
C GLY A 327 -21.58 0.53 -5.08
N LYS A 328 -22.10 -0.04 -6.19
CA LYS A 328 -21.25 -0.79 -7.12
C LYS A 328 -20.09 0.05 -7.67
N ASN A 329 -18.97 -0.61 -7.96
CA ASN A 329 -17.80 0.00 -8.59
C ASN A 329 -17.15 1.16 -7.81
N VAL A 330 -17.42 1.33 -6.51
CA VAL A 330 -16.69 2.31 -5.69
C VAL A 330 -15.24 1.90 -5.52
N PHE A 331 -14.33 2.86 -5.70
CA PHE A 331 -12.91 2.72 -5.38
C PHE A 331 -12.56 3.51 -4.12
N VAL A 332 -11.91 2.85 -3.17
CA VAL A 332 -11.34 3.45 -1.96
C VAL A 332 -9.82 3.47 -2.07
N GLY A 333 -9.24 4.67 -2.21
CA GLY A 333 -7.81 4.86 -2.40
C GLY A 333 -6.94 4.51 -1.19
N PHE A 334 -5.62 4.49 -1.42
CA PHE A 334 -4.60 4.12 -0.44
C PHE A 334 -4.78 4.82 0.90
N ASN A 335 -4.59 4.10 2.01
CA ASN A 335 -4.59 4.65 3.37
C ASN A 335 -5.82 5.49 3.78
N SER A 336 -6.88 5.50 2.98
CA SER A 336 -8.11 6.23 3.31
C SER A 336 -8.75 5.70 4.59
N PHE A 337 -9.36 6.59 5.37
CA PHE A 337 -10.03 6.28 6.63
C PHE A 337 -11.48 6.74 6.56
N LEU A 338 -12.37 5.81 6.25
CA LEU A 338 -13.82 6.02 6.16
C LEU A 338 -14.44 5.45 7.44
N HIS A 339 -14.60 6.32 8.43
CA HIS A 339 -15.04 5.98 9.76
C HIS A 339 -16.43 6.55 10.01
N GLY A 340 -17.43 5.76 9.63
CA GLY A 340 -18.82 5.95 10.03
C GLY A 340 -19.10 5.35 11.41
N THR A 341 -20.28 5.62 11.93
CA THR A 341 -20.84 4.91 13.09
C THR A 341 -22.19 4.29 12.76
N LYS A 342 -22.74 3.50 13.68
CA LYS A 342 -24.09 2.97 13.54
C LYS A 342 -25.14 4.09 13.42
N GLU A 343 -24.94 5.18 14.18
CA GLU A 343 -25.82 6.34 14.21
C GLU A 343 -25.55 7.30 13.05
N CYS A 344 -24.31 7.36 12.57
CA CYS A 344 -23.85 8.24 11.50
C CYS A 344 -23.13 7.43 10.41
N PRO A 345 -23.84 6.57 9.67
CA PRO A 345 -23.23 5.77 8.62
C PRO A 345 -22.78 6.63 7.43
N ILE A 346 -21.90 6.06 6.62
CA ILE A 346 -21.46 6.63 5.33
C ILE A 346 -22.16 5.86 4.19
N THR A 347 -22.75 6.57 3.24
CA THR A 347 -23.22 6.00 1.97
C THR A 347 -22.39 6.57 0.84
N ILE A 348 -21.86 5.71 -0.03
CA ILE A 348 -21.10 6.12 -1.22
C ILE A 348 -21.83 5.61 -2.45
N GLY A 349 -22.28 6.52 -3.30
CA GLY A 349 -22.93 6.20 -4.57
C GLY A 349 -22.02 5.40 -5.51
N ARG A 350 -22.63 4.65 -6.44
CA ARG A 350 -21.91 3.84 -7.41
C ARG A 350 -20.94 4.66 -8.26
N ASP A 351 -19.91 3.99 -8.78
CA ASP A 351 -18.91 4.57 -9.69
C ASP A 351 -18.14 5.77 -9.10
N SER A 352 -18.20 5.96 -7.79
CA SER A 352 -17.48 7.03 -7.09
C SER A 352 -16.05 6.63 -6.72
N ILE A 353 -15.19 7.63 -6.64
CA ILE A 353 -13.77 7.53 -6.36
C ILE A 353 -13.49 8.27 -5.06
N VAL A 354 -13.17 7.52 -4.00
CA VAL A 354 -12.54 8.08 -2.81
C VAL A 354 -11.05 8.17 -3.09
N MET A 355 -10.56 9.39 -3.23
CA MET A 355 -9.17 9.68 -3.56
C MET A 355 -8.23 9.09 -2.50
N PRO A 356 -6.96 8.81 -2.85
CA PRO A 356 -5.97 8.35 -1.88
C PRO A 356 -5.87 9.29 -0.69
N HIS A 357 -5.66 8.70 0.49
CA HIS A 357 -5.46 9.40 1.75
C HIS A 357 -6.64 10.29 2.13
N THR A 358 -7.88 9.87 1.85
CA THR A 358 -9.08 10.60 2.28
C THR A 358 -9.45 10.20 3.70
N ILE A 359 -9.86 11.17 4.52
CA ILE A 359 -10.34 10.96 5.89
C ILE A 359 -11.80 11.42 5.95
N ILE A 360 -12.72 10.47 6.18
CA ILE A 360 -14.10 10.73 6.54
C ILE A 360 -14.30 10.23 7.97
N ASP A 361 -14.43 11.12 8.95
CA ASP A 361 -14.60 10.79 10.37
C ASP A 361 -15.87 11.44 10.89
N THR A 362 -16.98 10.70 10.82
CA THR A 362 -18.32 11.28 10.79
C THR A 362 -18.80 11.78 12.15
N THR A 363 -19.41 12.96 12.15
CA THR A 363 -20.25 13.51 13.24
C THR A 363 -21.74 13.55 12.89
N GLU A 364 -22.06 13.34 11.60
CA GLU A 364 -23.40 13.13 11.06
C GLU A 364 -23.33 12.15 9.88
N CYS A 365 -24.46 11.58 9.45
CA CYS A 365 -24.48 10.71 8.28
C CYS A 365 -23.93 11.43 7.04
N ILE A 366 -23.10 10.74 6.26
CA ILE A 366 -22.50 11.28 5.04
C ILE A 366 -23.05 10.52 3.84
N ASP A 367 -23.61 11.24 2.87
CA ASP A 367 -24.13 10.66 1.63
C ASP A 367 -23.35 11.27 0.45
N ILE A 368 -22.41 10.50 -0.09
CA ILE A 368 -21.63 10.87 -1.29
C ILE A 368 -22.45 10.46 -2.53
N PRO A 369 -22.73 11.39 -3.46
CA PRO A 369 -23.47 11.08 -4.67
C PRO A 369 -22.76 10.04 -5.55
N GLU A 370 -23.51 9.44 -6.49
CA GLU A 370 -22.94 8.58 -7.52
C GLU A 370 -21.94 9.35 -8.41
N ASN A 371 -21.04 8.61 -9.05
CA ASN A 371 -20.11 9.14 -10.05
C ASN A 371 -19.35 10.40 -9.56
N SER A 372 -18.86 10.37 -8.33
CA SER A 372 -18.22 11.52 -7.66
C SER A 372 -16.79 11.21 -7.24
N ALA A 373 -15.91 12.21 -7.33
CA ALA A 373 -14.62 12.19 -6.68
C ALA A 373 -14.73 12.87 -5.31
N VAL A 374 -14.21 12.24 -4.26
CA VAL A 374 -14.18 12.78 -2.89
C VAL A 374 -12.78 12.68 -2.31
N TRP A 375 -12.34 13.71 -1.57
CA TRP A 375 -10.98 13.79 -1.01
C TRP A 375 -10.94 14.49 0.36
N GLY A 376 -9.76 14.51 0.97
CA GLY A 376 -9.46 15.40 2.09
C GLY A 376 -10.10 15.01 3.43
N TYR A 377 -10.60 15.97 4.19
CA TYR A 377 -11.08 15.83 5.56
C TYR A 377 -12.57 16.15 5.72
N ILE A 378 -13.40 15.12 5.88
CA ILE A 378 -14.86 15.25 5.95
C ILE A 378 -15.34 14.72 7.30
N THR A 379 -16.06 15.56 8.05
CA THR A 379 -16.67 15.19 9.33
C THR A 379 -18.18 15.39 9.33
N LYS A 380 -18.69 16.20 8.40
CA LYS A 380 -20.10 16.56 8.25
C LYS A 380 -20.44 16.81 6.78
N LYS A 381 -21.71 16.77 6.42
CA LYS A 381 -22.27 16.97 5.07
C LYS A 381 -21.79 18.26 4.43
N SER A 382 -21.76 19.36 5.18
CA SER A 382 -21.27 20.65 4.67
C SER A 382 -19.81 20.62 4.21
N ASP A 383 -18.99 19.70 4.71
CA ASP A 383 -17.59 19.58 4.26
C ASP A 383 -17.52 19.07 2.80
N LEU A 384 -18.52 18.31 2.33
CA LEU A 384 -18.61 17.82 0.96
C LEU A 384 -18.68 18.94 -0.08
N GLU A 385 -19.21 20.12 0.29
CA GLU A 385 -19.31 21.29 -0.61
C GLU A 385 -17.95 21.75 -1.14
N THR A 386 -16.87 21.44 -0.42
CA THR A 386 -15.49 21.82 -0.78
C THR A 386 -14.59 20.62 -1.05
N GLN A 387 -15.10 19.39 -0.89
CA GLN A 387 -14.29 18.17 -0.88
C GLN A 387 -14.91 17.01 -1.67
N CYS A 388 -15.93 17.32 -2.45
CA CYS A 388 -16.57 16.40 -3.38
C CYS A 388 -16.91 17.16 -4.67
N ILE A 389 -16.74 16.50 -5.81
CA ILE A 389 -17.19 17.01 -7.12
C ILE A 389 -17.67 15.81 -7.95
N SER A 390 -18.67 16.01 -8.81
CA SER A 390 -19.02 14.96 -9.76
C SER A 390 -17.87 14.72 -10.75
N LEU A 391 -17.64 13.47 -11.14
CA LEU A 391 -16.63 13.13 -12.14
C LEU A 391 -16.96 13.75 -13.50
N ASP A 392 -18.25 13.96 -13.80
CA ASP A 392 -18.69 14.62 -15.03
C ASP A 392 -18.32 16.11 -15.05
N GLU A 393 -18.42 16.81 -13.91
CA GLU A 393 -17.95 18.19 -13.79
C GLU A 393 -16.43 18.27 -13.82
N LEU A 394 -15.73 17.40 -13.06
CA LEU A 394 -14.28 17.35 -13.05
C LEU A 394 -13.71 17.07 -14.45
N SER A 395 -14.36 16.18 -15.22
CA SER A 395 -13.94 15.86 -16.60
C SER A 395 -13.98 17.05 -17.56
N LYS A 396 -14.78 18.08 -17.25
CA LYS A 396 -14.90 19.30 -18.07
C LYS A 396 -14.00 20.43 -17.58
N ALA A 397 -13.36 20.25 -16.44
CA ALA A 397 -12.63 21.30 -15.78
C ALA A 397 -11.20 21.45 -16.31
N THR A 398 -10.71 22.69 -16.31
CA THR A 398 -9.32 23.02 -16.65
C THR A 398 -8.55 23.65 -15.49
N ASP A 399 -9.26 24.36 -14.63
CA ASP A 399 -8.76 24.93 -13.38
C ASP A 399 -9.92 24.90 -12.37
N VAL A 400 -9.70 24.31 -11.20
CA VAL A 400 -10.68 24.23 -10.12
C VAL A 400 -9.97 24.51 -8.81
N THR A 401 -10.58 25.31 -7.95
CA THR A 401 -10.19 25.43 -6.55
C THR A 401 -11.40 25.18 -5.68
N LEU A 402 -11.34 24.16 -4.82
CA LEU A 402 -12.39 23.80 -3.86
C LEU A 402 -11.74 23.59 -2.49
N GLY A 403 -11.98 24.52 -1.56
CA GLY A 403 -11.30 24.53 -0.27
C GLY A 403 -9.78 24.53 -0.44
N ASN A 404 -9.11 23.53 0.15
CA ASN A 404 -7.66 23.36 0.05
C ASN A 404 -7.21 22.55 -1.18
N MET A 405 -8.13 22.16 -2.06
CA MET A 405 -7.82 21.45 -3.30
C MET A 405 -7.68 22.44 -4.45
N THR A 406 -6.63 22.25 -5.24
CA THR A 406 -6.47 22.88 -6.55
C THR A 406 -6.26 21.80 -7.60
N PHE A 407 -6.95 21.93 -8.72
CA PHE A 407 -6.77 21.12 -9.91
C PHE A 407 -6.41 22.02 -11.09
N LYS A 408 -5.44 21.63 -11.92
CA LYS A 408 -5.08 22.32 -13.16
C LYS A 408 -4.81 21.32 -14.28
N GLY A 409 -5.14 21.69 -15.51
CA GLY A 409 -4.89 20.88 -16.71
C GLY A 409 -6.12 20.12 -17.19
N ASP A 410 -5.93 19.00 -17.87
CA ASP A 410 -7.00 18.25 -18.52
C ASP A 410 -7.78 17.37 -17.52
N GLY A 411 -8.94 17.85 -17.09
CA GLY A 411 -9.85 17.13 -16.20
C GLY A 411 -10.36 15.81 -16.79
N LYS A 412 -10.57 15.74 -18.11
CA LYS A 412 -11.00 14.51 -18.77
C LYS A 412 -9.90 13.47 -18.71
N ALA A 413 -8.66 13.86 -19.02
CA ALA A 413 -7.53 12.96 -18.92
C ALA A 413 -7.32 12.45 -17.49
N PHE A 414 -7.51 13.29 -16.49
CA PHE A 414 -7.46 12.89 -15.07
C PHE A 414 -8.50 11.83 -14.73
N VAL A 415 -9.78 12.08 -15.05
CA VAL A 415 -10.88 11.14 -14.76
C VAL A 415 -10.71 9.83 -15.53
N ASP A 416 -10.35 9.88 -16.81
CA ASP A 416 -10.13 8.70 -17.64
C ASP A 416 -8.95 7.86 -17.11
N ALA A 417 -7.86 8.49 -16.68
CA ALA A 417 -6.70 7.80 -16.12
C ALA A 417 -7.07 7.03 -14.84
N PHE A 418 -7.85 7.63 -13.94
CA PHE A 418 -8.33 6.96 -12.74
C PHE A 418 -9.29 5.81 -13.07
N ARG A 419 -10.28 6.03 -13.95
CA ARG A 419 -11.22 4.98 -14.35
C ARG A 419 -10.51 3.78 -14.98
N HIS A 420 -9.59 4.05 -15.91
CA HIS A 420 -8.77 3.02 -16.54
C HIS A 420 -7.95 2.24 -15.51
N ARG A 421 -7.29 2.94 -14.57
CA ARG A 421 -6.52 2.29 -13.51
C ARG A 421 -7.39 1.37 -12.64
N ILE A 422 -8.57 1.84 -12.22
CA ILE A 422 -9.48 1.07 -11.37
C ILE A 422 -10.02 -0.16 -12.11
N ASP A 423 -10.37 -0.01 -13.38
CA ASP A 423 -10.85 -1.12 -14.20
C ASP A 423 -9.76 -2.17 -14.43
N HIS A 424 -8.53 -1.74 -14.71
CA HIS A 424 -7.38 -2.62 -14.81
C HIS A 424 -7.12 -3.40 -13.50
N ILE A 425 -7.24 -2.74 -12.34
CA ILE A 425 -7.14 -3.43 -11.04
C ILE A 425 -8.20 -4.53 -10.92
N ARG A 426 -9.44 -4.27 -11.33
CA ARG A 426 -10.52 -5.28 -11.30
C ARG A 426 -10.24 -6.46 -12.22
N GLU A 427 -9.73 -6.18 -13.41
CA GLU A 427 -9.32 -7.19 -14.38
C GLU A 427 -8.22 -8.08 -13.82
N GLU A 428 -7.10 -7.50 -13.36
CA GLU A 428 -5.98 -8.24 -12.78
C GLU A 428 -6.37 -9.01 -11.52
N ASN A 429 -7.30 -8.49 -10.73
CA ASN A 429 -7.83 -9.19 -9.56
C ASN A 429 -8.76 -10.37 -9.92
N GLY A 430 -9.26 -10.44 -11.15
CA GLY A 430 -10.18 -11.48 -11.61
C GLY A 430 -11.63 -11.21 -11.24
N ALA A 431 -12.00 -9.94 -11.05
CA ALA A 431 -13.37 -9.54 -10.72
C ALA A 431 -14.37 -9.96 -11.83
N TYR A 432 -13.91 -9.96 -13.08
CA TYR A 432 -14.69 -10.31 -14.27
C TYR A 432 -14.56 -11.79 -14.69
N PHE A 433 -14.02 -12.64 -13.82
CA PHE A 433 -13.85 -14.06 -14.14
C PHE A 433 -15.18 -14.73 -14.50
N ASP A 434 -15.17 -15.41 -15.65
CA ASP A 434 -16.34 -16.03 -16.28
C ASP A 434 -16.23 -17.56 -16.38
N GLY A 435 -15.23 -18.15 -15.72
CA GLY A 435 -14.93 -19.57 -15.80
C GLY A 435 -13.86 -19.92 -16.84
N SER A 436 -13.43 -18.97 -17.68
CA SER A 436 -12.41 -19.20 -18.70
C SER A 436 -10.99 -18.80 -18.25
N GLU A 437 -9.97 -19.47 -18.78
CA GLU A 437 -8.57 -19.14 -18.50
C GLU A 437 -8.19 -17.68 -18.86
N LYS A 438 -8.90 -17.06 -19.80
CA LYS A 438 -8.61 -15.71 -20.28
C LYS A 438 -8.96 -14.62 -19.28
N THR A 439 -9.96 -14.86 -18.42
CA THR A 439 -10.47 -13.88 -17.47
C THR A 439 -9.99 -14.14 -16.05
N ARG A 440 -9.06 -15.09 -15.87
CA ARG A 440 -8.44 -15.39 -14.58
C ARG A 440 -7.54 -14.24 -14.13
N GLY A 441 -7.79 -13.75 -12.94
CA GLY A 441 -6.91 -12.83 -12.22
C GLY A 441 -6.38 -13.43 -10.92
N HIS A 442 -5.89 -12.58 -10.02
CA HIS A 442 -5.29 -12.97 -8.75
C HIS A 442 -6.21 -13.84 -7.89
N ALA A 443 -7.53 -13.58 -7.87
CA ALA A 443 -8.47 -14.42 -7.13
C ALA A 443 -8.50 -15.89 -7.62
N GLN A 444 -8.17 -16.13 -8.88
CA GLN A 444 -8.15 -17.50 -9.43
C GLN A 444 -6.75 -18.08 -9.57
N LYS A 445 -5.71 -17.24 -9.58
CA LYS A 445 -4.30 -17.66 -9.71
C LYS A 445 -3.67 -17.95 -8.34
N THR A 446 -3.89 -17.11 -7.33
CA THR A 446 -3.16 -17.17 -6.05
C THR A 446 -3.60 -18.31 -5.11
N ARG A 447 -4.54 -19.17 -5.52
CA ARG A 447 -5.13 -20.22 -4.68
C ARG A 447 -4.12 -21.25 -4.17
N ASP A 448 -3.08 -21.53 -4.94
CA ASP A 448 -2.11 -22.58 -4.63
C ASP A 448 -0.81 -22.05 -4.00
N ALA A 449 -0.76 -20.76 -3.64
CA ALA A 449 0.41 -20.17 -3.00
C ALA A 449 0.62 -20.72 -1.57
N ALA A 450 1.84 -21.17 -1.27
CA ALA A 450 2.25 -21.64 0.06
C ALA A 450 3.35 -20.74 0.64
N PHE A 451 3.20 -20.31 1.90
CA PHE A 451 4.20 -19.48 2.57
C PHE A 451 5.13 -20.31 3.45
N ASN A 452 6.42 -20.24 3.18
CA ASN A 452 7.47 -20.97 3.87
C ASN A 452 8.21 -20.07 4.84
N ILE A 453 8.65 -20.65 5.96
CA ILE A 453 9.25 -19.93 7.08
C ILE A 453 10.77 -19.78 6.89
N LEU A 454 11.29 -18.60 7.24
CA LEU A 454 12.70 -18.30 7.41
C LEU A 454 12.95 -17.83 8.84
N GLN A 455 14.03 -18.31 9.45
CA GLN A 455 14.36 -17.99 10.84
C GLN A 455 15.66 -17.16 10.92
N PRO A 456 15.75 -16.17 11.83
CA PRO A 456 17.00 -15.48 12.10
C PRO A 456 17.93 -16.32 12.97
N PHE A 457 19.21 -15.98 12.99
CA PHE A 457 20.13 -16.45 14.04
C PHE A 457 19.59 -16.01 15.41
N GLN A 458 19.52 -16.93 16.36
CA GLN A 458 18.88 -16.70 17.67
C GLN A 458 19.85 -16.18 18.74
N SER A 459 21.16 -16.36 18.56
CA SER A 459 22.17 -16.02 19.57
C SER A 459 23.51 -15.63 18.94
N GLY A 460 24.44 -15.14 19.77
CA GLY A 460 25.79 -14.76 19.36
C GLY A 460 25.89 -13.42 18.59
N PRO A 461 27.04 -13.16 17.94
CA PRO A 461 27.28 -11.93 17.18
C PRO A 461 26.26 -11.70 16.07
N ASP A 462 25.80 -12.78 15.43
CA ASP A 462 24.83 -12.78 14.34
C ASP A 462 23.36 -12.68 14.80
N ALA A 463 23.06 -12.70 16.10
CA ALA A 463 21.67 -12.71 16.60
C ALA A 463 20.81 -11.60 15.95
N GLY A 464 19.68 -12.00 15.37
CA GLY A 464 18.73 -11.16 14.63
C GLY A 464 19.04 -11.05 13.13
N MET A 465 20.24 -11.40 12.67
CA MET A 465 20.54 -11.47 11.23
C MET A 465 19.92 -12.72 10.61
N TYR A 466 19.59 -12.63 9.33
CA TYR A 466 19.23 -13.81 8.53
C TYR A 466 20.46 -14.29 7.76
N PRO A 467 20.67 -15.61 7.61
CA PRO A 467 21.80 -16.13 6.86
C PRO A 467 21.72 -15.69 5.39
N SER A 468 22.87 -15.60 4.74
CA SER A 468 22.88 -15.37 3.30
C SER A 468 22.26 -16.57 2.60
N MET A 469 21.24 -16.34 1.78
CA MET A 469 20.49 -17.42 1.14
C MET A 469 20.07 -17.05 -0.27
N THR A 470 19.92 -18.09 -1.09
CA THR A 470 19.39 -18.03 -2.44
C THR A 470 18.38 -19.18 -2.59
N ILE A 471 17.16 -18.84 -3.01
CA ILE A 471 16.06 -19.78 -3.21
C ILE A 471 15.50 -19.51 -4.62
N GLY A 472 15.37 -20.56 -5.44
CA GLY A 472 15.15 -20.41 -6.87
C GLY A 472 16.44 -20.01 -7.62
N ASP A 473 16.30 -19.68 -8.91
CA ASP A 473 17.42 -19.35 -9.82
C ASP A 473 17.97 -17.92 -9.62
#